data_AF-A0ABD2NYQ0-F1
#
_entry.id   AF-A0ABD2NYQ0-F1
#
_cell.length_a   1.000
_cell.length_b   1.000
_cell.length_c   1.000
_cell.angle_alpha   90.00
_cell.angle_beta   90.00
_cell.angle_gamma   90.00
#
_symmetry.space_group_name_H-M   'P 1'
#
loop_
_entity.id
_entity.type
_entity.pdbx_description
1 polymer ?
#
loop_
_entity_poly.entity_id
_entity_poly.type
_entity_poly.pdbx_seq_one_letter_code
_entity_poly.pdbx_strand_id
1 'polypeptide(L)'
;MTLKMKFPPPCHLLTCRLKPDRHLLNNASIWITSLEKVPKMPSHYCLKSTSIVYVQNDIQSKSHLFRIYKENCEENYVEGFSRYTFELQLRRERVGIFQQCDLCMRYQHKNVSEEIYLRHSAFKTRAQA
;
A
#
# COMPACT_ATOMS: atom_id res chain seq x y z
N MET A 1 15.50 -16.86 33.16
CA MET A 1 16.23 -17.22 31.93
C MET A 1 15.81 -16.28 30.82
N THR A 2 16.61 -15.25 30.53
CA THR A 2 16.35 -14.27 29.48
C THR A 2 16.76 -14.86 28.13
N LEU A 3 15.76 -15.21 27.31
CA LEU A 3 15.98 -15.58 25.91
C LEU A 3 16.44 -14.34 25.14
N LYS A 4 17.76 -14.17 24.98
CA LYS A 4 18.34 -13.19 24.06
C LYS A 4 17.97 -13.61 22.64
N MET A 5 16.93 -13.00 22.07
CA MET A 5 16.67 -13.06 20.64
C MET A 5 17.80 -12.33 19.91
N LYS A 6 18.76 -13.08 19.37
CA LYS A 6 19.74 -12.55 18.43
C LYS A 6 19.03 -12.38 17.09
N PHE A 7 18.75 -11.13 16.72
CA PHE A 7 18.29 -10.82 15.37
C PHE A 7 19.43 -11.02 14.37
N PRO A 8 19.20 -11.67 13.22
CA PRO A 8 20.19 -11.74 12.15
C PRO A 8 20.39 -10.35 11.50
N PRO A 9 21.60 -10.03 11.02
CA PRO A 9 21.89 -8.72 10.44
C PRO A 9 21.10 -8.47 9.14
N PRO A 10 20.85 -7.20 8.78
CA PRO A 10 20.13 -6.84 7.56
C PRO A 10 20.94 -7.30 6.33
N CYS A 11 20.42 -8.30 5.62
CA CYS A 11 21.08 -8.83 4.43
C CYS A 11 20.95 -7.84 3.25
N HIS A 12 22.10 -7.32 2.80
CA HIS A 12 22.26 -6.41 1.66
C HIS A 12 22.21 -7.08 0.27
N LEU A 13 21.39 -8.13 0.09
CA LEU A 13 21.31 -8.84 -1.19
C LEU A 13 19.89 -8.86 -1.74
N LEU A 14 19.70 -8.13 -2.84
CA LEU A 14 18.48 -7.98 -3.67
C LEU A 14 18.00 -9.29 -4.34
N THR A 15 18.42 -10.47 -3.86
CA THR A 15 18.14 -11.76 -4.54
C THR A 15 17.56 -12.86 -3.65
N CYS A 16 17.17 -12.55 -2.40
CA CYS A 16 16.35 -13.48 -1.63
C CYS A 16 14.93 -13.56 -2.23
N ARG A 17 14.76 -14.39 -3.26
CA ARG A 17 13.46 -14.96 -3.63
C ARG A 17 13.00 -15.79 -2.44
N LEU A 18 12.35 -15.15 -1.48
CA LEU A 18 11.58 -15.83 -0.45
C LEU A 18 10.65 -16.78 -1.19
N LYS A 19 10.95 -18.09 -1.13
CA LYS A 19 10.02 -19.09 -1.61
C LYS A 19 8.73 -18.85 -0.83
N PRO A 20 7.57 -18.70 -1.51
CA PRO A 20 6.35 -18.48 -0.78
C PRO A 20 6.13 -19.70 0.12
N ASP A 21 6.09 -19.46 1.42
CA ASP A 21 5.69 -20.43 2.43
C ASP A 21 4.34 -21.06 2.02
N ARG A 22 4.15 -22.36 2.28
CA ARG A 22 2.98 -23.11 1.78
C ARG A 22 1.66 -22.55 2.33
N HIS A 23 1.69 -21.93 3.52
CA HIS A 23 0.57 -21.17 4.09
C HIS A 23 0.19 -19.90 3.30
N LEU A 24 1.06 -19.39 2.43
CA LEU A 24 0.79 -18.20 1.61
C LEU A 24 -0.15 -18.48 0.44
N LEU A 25 -0.27 -19.74 0.00
CA LEU A 25 -1.02 -20.11 -1.21
C LEU A 25 -2.53 -20.17 -0.97
N ASN A 26 -2.98 -20.61 0.21
CA ASN A 26 -4.42 -20.76 0.50
C ASN A 26 -5.12 -19.41 0.76
N ASN A 27 -4.38 -18.39 1.16
CA ASN A 27 -4.93 -17.08 1.53
C ASN A 27 -4.77 -16.02 0.44
N ALA A 28 -4.11 -16.36 -0.67
CA ALA A 28 -3.89 -15.45 -1.79
C ALA A 28 -5.21 -15.03 -2.45
N SER A 29 -6.20 -15.93 -2.52
CA SER A 29 -7.54 -15.63 -3.03
C SER A 29 -8.25 -14.57 -2.19
N ILE A 30 -8.26 -14.74 -0.86
CA ILE A 30 -8.87 -13.80 0.08
C ILE A 30 -8.18 -12.45 0.05
N TRP A 31 -6.84 -12.45 -0.06
CA TRP A 31 -6.07 -11.24 -0.24
C TRP A 31 -6.47 -10.47 -1.52
N ILE A 32 -6.58 -11.16 -2.66
CA ILE A 32 -7.01 -10.56 -3.93
C ILE A 32 -8.43 -10.00 -3.80
N THR A 33 -9.39 -10.76 -3.27
CA THR A 33 -10.76 -10.29 -3.05
C THR A 33 -10.81 -9.09 -2.11
N SER A 34 -9.98 -9.06 -1.07
CA SER A 34 -9.89 -7.91 -0.15
C SER A 34 -9.39 -6.66 -0.87
N LEU A 35 -8.39 -6.80 -1.77
CA LEU A 35 -7.90 -5.68 -2.57
C LEU A 35 -8.87 -5.23 -3.68
N GLU A 36 -9.71 -6.14 -4.19
CA GLU A 36 -10.75 -5.80 -5.16
C GLU A 36 -11.90 -5.03 -4.54
N LYS A 37 -12.25 -5.34 -3.29
CA LYS A 37 -13.23 -4.57 -2.49
C LYS A 37 -12.77 -3.15 -2.19
N VAL A 38 -11.46 -2.90 -2.23
CA VAL A 38 -10.88 -1.58 -1.95
C VAL A 38 -10.81 -0.76 -3.24
N PRO A 39 -11.47 0.41 -3.31
CA PRO A 39 -11.36 1.27 -4.48
C PRO A 39 -9.91 1.72 -4.69
N LYS A 40 -9.46 1.59 -5.95
CA LYS A 40 -8.11 1.94 -6.40
C LYS A 40 -8.14 3.34 -6.97
N MET A 41 -7.11 4.13 -6.69
CA MET A 41 -6.98 5.49 -7.19
C MET A 41 -5.60 5.72 -7.80
N PRO A 42 -5.48 6.47 -8.90
CA PRO A 42 -4.18 6.95 -9.34
C PRO A 42 -3.59 7.88 -8.28
N SER A 43 -2.37 7.61 -7.82
CA SER A 43 -1.68 8.55 -6.93
C SER A 43 -1.05 9.67 -7.72
N HIS A 44 -1.19 10.90 -7.20
CA HIS A 44 -0.55 12.10 -7.73
C HIS A 44 0.99 12.08 -7.66
N TYR A 45 1.60 11.09 -7.00
CA TYR A 45 3.05 10.87 -6.92
C TYR A 45 3.54 9.67 -7.73
N CYS A 46 2.65 8.98 -8.47
CA CYS A 46 3.08 7.93 -9.39
C CYS A 46 4.01 8.54 -10.43
N LEU A 47 5.30 8.25 -10.34
CA LEU A 47 6.20 8.35 -11.49
C LEU A 47 5.75 7.31 -12.52
N LYS A 48 5.78 7.64 -13.81
CA LYS A 48 5.44 6.71 -14.90
C LYS A 48 6.17 5.36 -14.80
N SER A 49 7.34 5.35 -14.16
CA SER A 49 8.18 4.17 -13.96
C SER A 49 7.73 3.25 -12.82
N THR A 50 6.80 3.66 -11.95
CA THR A 50 6.35 2.85 -10.81
C THR A 50 4.94 2.29 -11.05
N SER A 51 4.84 0.97 -11.12
CA SER A 51 3.56 0.24 -11.26
C SER A 51 2.84 0.08 -9.92
N ILE A 52 2.85 1.11 -9.07
CA ILE A 52 2.27 1.04 -7.72
C ILE A 52 0.77 1.27 -7.80
N VAL A 53 -0.01 0.34 -7.24
CA VAL A 53 -1.47 0.47 -7.12
C VAL A 53 -1.78 1.14 -5.79
N TYR A 54 -2.44 2.30 -5.83
CA TYR A 54 -2.78 3.02 -4.60
C TYR A 54 -4.22 2.74 -4.19
N VAL A 55 -4.42 2.40 -2.93
CA VAL A 55 -5.74 2.29 -2.31
C VAL A 55 -6.26 3.66 -1.90
N GLN A 56 -7.58 3.86 -1.94
CA GLN A 56 -8.27 5.13 -1.67
C GLN A 56 -7.91 5.78 -0.31
N ASN A 57 -8.10 7.11 -0.25
CA ASN A 57 -7.75 7.98 0.88
C ASN A 57 -8.42 7.61 2.22
N ASP A 58 -9.54 6.89 2.20
CA ASP A 58 -10.25 6.46 3.42
C ASP A 58 -9.40 5.47 4.24
N ILE A 59 -8.44 4.81 3.58
CA ILE A 59 -7.46 3.96 4.23
C ILE A 59 -6.28 4.84 4.65
N GLN A 60 -6.36 5.36 5.87
CA GLN A 60 -5.34 6.29 6.40
C GLN A 60 -3.99 5.64 6.71
N SER A 61 -3.94 4.31 6.88
CA SER A 61 -2.70 3.62 7.26
C SER A 61 -2.67 2.14 6.88
N LYS A 62 -1.47 1.55 6.80
CA LYS A 62 -1.29 0.11 6.55
C LYS A 62 -1.93 -0.73 7.66
N SER A 63 -2.00 -0.18 8.87
CA SER A 63 -2.69 -0.77 10.02
C SER A 63 -4.20 -0.83 9.79
N HIS A 64 -4.78 0.24 9.25
CA HIS A 64 -6.20 0.23 8.86
C HIS A 64 -6.47 -0.80 7.77
N LEU A 65 -5.63 -0.86 6.73
CA LEU A 65 -5.78 -1.85 5.65
C LEU A 65 -5.68 -3.30 6.14
N PHE A 66 -4.80 -3.57 7.10
CA PHE A 66 -4.67 -4.89 7.69
C PHE A 66 -5.87 -5.28 8.55
N ARG A 67 -6.50 -4.32 9.22
CA ARG A 67 -7.74 -4.54 9.97
C ARG A 67 -8.86 -4.97 9.02
N ILE A 68 -9.06 -4.24 7.92
CA ILE A 68 -10.05 -4.60 6.88
C ILE A 68 -9.76 -6.01 6.32
N TYR A 69 -8.48 -6.32 6.05
CA TYR A 69 -8.08 -7.66 5.62
C TYR A 69 -8.42 -8.74 6.66
N LYS A 70 -8.15 -8.49 7.95
CA LYS A 70 -8.45 -9.43 9.03
C LYS A 70 -9.96 -9.63 9.22
N GLU A 71 -10.74 -8.56 9.17
CA GLU A 71 -12.22 -8.63 9.17
C GLU A 71 -12.71 -9.51 8.02
N ASN A 72 -12.19 -9.32 6.80
CA ASN A 72 -12.56 -10.16 5.66
C ASN A 72 -12.09 -11.63 5.83
N CYS A 73 -10.95 -11.89 6.48
CA CYS A 73 -10.54 -13.26 6.81
C CYS A 73 -11.49 -13.92 7.82
N GLU A 74 -11.94 -13.20 8.83
CA GLU A 74 -12.89 -13.67 9.84
C GLU A 74 -14.25 -13.97 9.22
N GLU A 75 -14.76 -13.09 8.35
CA GLU A 75 -16.02 -13.30 7.60
C GLU A 75 -15.99 -14.56 6.72
N ASN A 76 -14.82 -14.93 6.21
CA ASN A 76 -14.64 -16.08 5.33
C ASN A 76 -14.14 -17.33 6.07
N TYR A 77 -14.05 -17.30 7.41
CA TYR A 77 -13.56 -18.40 8.25
C TYR A 77 -12.17 -18.92 7.85
N VAL A 78 -11.26 -18.03 7.46
CA VAL A 78 -9.90 -18.39 7.07
C VAL A 78 -8.87 -17.70 7.96
N GLU A 79 -7.82 -18.43 8.30
CA GLU A 79 -6.70 -17.90 9.05
C GLU A 79 -5.89 -16.91 8.20
N GLY A 80 -6.07 -15.61 8.45
CA GLY A 80 -5.35 -14.56 7.72
C GLY A 80 -3.87 -14.44 8.12
N PHE A 81 -3.08 -13.83 7.23
CA PHE A 81 -1.64 -13.58 7.43
C PHE A 81 -1.29 -12.91 8.76
N SER A 82 -0.05 -13.16 9.21
CA SER A 82 0.59 -12.31 10.22
C SER A 82 0.81 -10.90 9.67
N ARG A 83 0.98 -9.92 10.56
CA ARG A 83 1.25 -8.53 10.18
C ARG A 83 2.49 -8.40 9.28
N TYR A 84 3.56 -9.12 9.62
CA TYR A 84 4.80 -9.12 8.86
C TYR A 84 4.59 -9.65 7.44
N THR A 85 3.89 -10.78 7.31
CA THR A 85 3.59 -11.41 6.03
C THR A 85 2.71 -10.51 5.15
N PHE A 86 1.71 -9.87 5.75
CA PHE A 86 0.87 -8.90 5.06
C PHE A 86 1.68 -7.72 4.49
N GLU A 87 2.59 -7.14 5.28
CA GLU A 87 3.44 -6.04 4.79
C GLU A 87 4.43 -6.47 3.71
N LEU A 88 4.90 -7.73 3.75
CA LEU A 88 5.67 -8.30 2.68
C LEU A 88 4.83 -8.44 1.40
N GLN A 89 3.59 -8.88 1.51
CA GLN A 89 2.68 -9.02 0.38
C GLN A 89 2.35 -7.66 -0.26
N LEU A 90 2.07 -6.63 0.56
CA LEU A 90 1.89 -5.25 0.08
C LEU A 90 3.08 -4.76 -0.75
N ARG A 91 4.31 -5.04 -0.29
CA ARG A 91 5.53 -4.66 -1.03
C ARG A 91 5.68 -5.45 -2.32
N ARG A 92 5.39 -6.76 -2.28
CA ARG A 92 5.47 -7.65 -3.44
C ARG A 92 4.52 -7.23 -4.54
N GLU A 93 3.29 -6.88 -4.18
CA GLU A 93 2.24 -6.44 -5.11
C GLU A 93 2.26 -4.94 -5.40
N ARG A 94 3.24 -4.22 -4.83
CA ARG A 94 3.41 -2.78 -5.03
C ARG A 94 2.12 -2.01 -4.70
N VAL A 95 1.48 -2.36 -3.59
CA VAL A 95 0.29 -1.67 -3.11
C VAL A 95 0.72 -0.53 -2.17
N GLY A 96 0.38 0.69 -2.56
CA GLY A 96 0.59 1.91 -1.80
C GLY A 96 -0.71 2.41 -1.18
N ILE A 97 -0.60 3.28 -0.18
CA ILE A 97 -1.74 4.02 0.36
C ILE A 97 -1.74 5.41 -0.25
N PHE A 98 -2.87 5.82 -0.82
CA PHE A 98 -2.98 7.15 -1.40
C PHE A 98 -2.77 8.22 -0.32
N GLN A 99 -1.94 9.19 -0.62
CA GLN A 99 -1.78 10.39 0.19
C GLN A 99 -1.93 11.61 -0.71
N GLN A 100 -2.85 12.48 -0.32
CA GLN A 100 -3.07 13.72 -1.02
C GLN A 100 -1.92 14.69 -0.75
N CYS A 101 -1.51 15.43 -1.77
CA CYS A 101 -0.45 16.42 -1.61
C CYS A 101 -0.94 17.67 -0.88
N ASP A 102 -0.08 18.34 -0.11
CA ASP A 102 -0.46 19.55 0.64
C ASP A 102 -1.07 20.64 -0.24
N LEU A 103 -0.53 20.86 -1.43
CA LEU A 103 -1.06 21.86 -2.37
C LEU A 103 -2.46 21.49 -2.84
N CYS A 104 -2.68 20.20 -3.11
CA CYS A 104 -3.96 19.63 -3.51
C CYS A 104 -4.99 19.81 -2.38
N MET A 105 -4.61 19.55 -1.13
CA MET A 105 -5.45 19.76 0.05
C MET A 105 -5.75 21.25 0.27
N ARG A 106 -4.73 22.11 0.16
CA ARG A 106 -4.89 23.57 0.28
C ARG A 106 -5.83 24.13 -0.79
N TYR A 107 -5.80 23.60 -2.01
CA TYR A 107 -6.72 24.04 -3.07
C TYR A 107 -8.16 23.67 -2.75
N GLN A 108 -8.42 22.44 -2.30
CA GLN A 108 -9.74 22.02 -1.84
C GLN A 108 -10.28 22.90 -0.71
N HIS A 109 -9.41 23.35 0.19
CA HIS A 109 -9.76 24.27 1.27
C HIS A 109 -9.77 25.75 0.85
N LYS A 110 -9.68 26.05 -0.45
CA LYS A 110 -9.68 27.41 -1.02
C LYS A 110 -8.55 28.32 -0.48
N ASN A 111 -7.45 27.71 -0.03
CA ASN A 111 -6.28 28.38 0.55
C ASN A 111 -5.15 28.66 -0.46
N VAL A 112 -5.35 28.31 -1.73
CA VAL A 112 -4.45 28.64 -2.86
C VAL A 112 -5.29 28.97 -4.09
N SER A 113 -4.74 29.79 -4.98
CA SER A 113 -5.41 30.17 -6.22
C SER A 113 -5.48 29.02 -7.23
N GLU A 114 -6.47 29.09 -8.12
CA GLU A 114 -6.63 28.15 -9.23
C GLU A 114 -5.39 28.13 -10.14
N GLU A 115 -4.77 29.27 -10.39
CA GLU A 115 -3.54 29.34 -11.19
C GLU A 115 -2.40 28.48 -10.60
N ILE A 116 -2.19 28.55 -9.28
CA ILE A 116 -1.17 27.75 -8.58
C ILE A 116 -1.51 26.25 -8.70
N TYR A 117 -2.78 25.91 -8.55
CA TYR A 117 -3.27 24.53 -8.70
C TYR A 117 -3.11 24.00 -10.12
N LEU A 118 -3.48 24.78 -11.14
CA LEU A 118 -3.36 24.40 -12.55
C LEU A 118 -1.90 24.18 -12.94
N ARG A 119 -1.00 25.08 -12.52
CA ARG A 119 0.45 24.92 -12.72
C ARG A 119 0.97 23.65 -12.03
N HIS A 120 0.56 23.40 -10.80
CA HIS A 120 0.90 22.18 -10.07
C HIS A 120 0.43 20.91 -10.80
N SER A 121 -0.80 20.92 -11.30
CA SER A 121 -1.38 19.82 -12.09
C SER A 121 -0.59 19.59 -13.38
N ALA A 122 -0.27 20.65 -14.13
CA ALA A 122 0.50 20.57 -15.37
C ALA A 122 1.91 19.97 -15.18
N PHE A 123 2.62 20.36 -14.12
CA PHE A 123 3.92 19.76 -13.79
C PHE A 123 3.80 18.26 -13.49
N LYS A 124 2.74 17.84 -12.81
CA LYS A 124 2.49 16.43 -12.50
C LYS A 124 2.12 15.62 -13.74
N THR A 125 1.25 16.14 -14.60
CA THR A 125 0.91 15.51 -15.88
C THR A 125 2.17 15.28 -16.72
N ARG A 126 3.07 16.26 -16.78
CA ARG A 126 4.34 16.11 -17.50
C ARG A 126 5.25 15.02 -16.91
N ALA A 127 5.27 14.85 -15.59
CA ALA A 127 6.06 13.79 -14.94
C ALA A 127 5.46 12.38 -15.12
N GLN A 128 4.17 12.30 -15.45
CA GLN A 128 3.44 11.05 -15.72
C GLN A 128 3.39 10.69 -17.21
N ALA A 129 3.53 11.68 -18.10
CA ALA A 129 3.61 11.52 -19.56
C ALA A 129 4.91 10.86 -20.00
#